data_AF-A0A7V4GG29-F1
#
_entry.id   AF-A0A7V4GG29-F1
#
_cell.length_a   1.000
_cell.length_b   1.000
_cell.length_c   1.000
_cell.angle_alpha   90.00
_cell.angle_beta   90.00
_cell.angle_gamma   90.00
#
_symmetry.space_group_name_H-M   'P 1'
#
loop_
_entity.id
_entity.type
_entity.pdbx_description
1 polymer ?
#
loop_
_entity_poly.entity_id
_entity_poly.type
_entity_poly.pdbx_seq_one_letter_code
_entity_poly.pdbx_strand_id
1 'polypeptide(L)' 'MEKLSKGRTTEQASSRASMHRNTGATYRRLRKLPSELGQPRTWRTREDLFVADGAKMRRGRRMLQQRVRLG' A
#
# COMPACT_ATOMS: atom_id res chain seq x y z
N MET A 1 1.47 -26.60 15.33
CA MET A 1 2.92 -26.74 15.61
C MET A 1 3.46 -28.17 15.41
N GLU A 2 2.59 -29.15 15.14
CA GLU A 2 2.88 -30.59 15.07
C GLU A 2 3.78 -31.08 13.90
N LYS A 3 4.10 -30.23 12.92
CA LYS A 3 4.93 -30.67 11.77
C LYS A 3 6.44 -30.66 12.08
N LEU A 4 6.89 -29.89 13.08
CA LEU A 4 8.30 -29.83 13.51
C LEU A 4 8.68 -31.00 14.42
N SER A 5 7.74 -31.55 15.20
CA SER A 5 7.95 -32.78 15.98
C SER A 5 8.05 -34.03 15.10
N LYS A 6 7.52 -33.99 13.86
CA LYS A 6 7.56 -35.08 12.87
C LYS A 6 8.83 -35.08 11.99
N GLY A 7 9.93 -34.50 12.47
CA GLY A 7 11.23 -34.53 11.78
C GLY A 7 11.38 -33.59 10.57
N ARG A 8 10.44 -32.68 10.33
CA ARG A 8 10.58 -31.69 9.25
C ARG A 8 11.42 -30.51 9.73
N THR A 9 12.62 -30.39 9.19
CA THR A 9 13.53 -29.28 9.51
C THR A 9 12.91 -27.94 9.08
N THR A 10 13.30 -26.85 9.75
CA THR A 10 12.92 -25.48 9.33
C THR A 10 13.24 -25.24 7.87
N GLU A 11 14.32 -25.85 7.38
CA GLU A 11 14.76 -25.81 5.99
C GLU A 11 13.74 -26.47 5.06
N GLN A 12 13.32 -27.72 5.32
CA GLN A 12 12.28 -28.36 4.51
C GLN A 12 10.96 -27.58 4.51
N ALA A 13 10.57 -27.03 5.65
CA ALA A 13 9.37 -26.19 5.75
C ALA A 13 9.52 -24.89 4.94
N SER A 14 10.70 -24.26 4.99
CA SER A 14 11.02 -23.04 4.24
C SER A 14 11.05 -23.33 2.74
N SER A 15 11.72 -24.40 2.30
CA SER A 15 11.78 -24.83 0.90
C SER A 15 10.39 -25.15 0.34
N ARG A 16 9.53 -25.83 1.11
CA ARG A 16 8.13 -26.09 0.71
C ARG A 16 7.30 -24.82 0.56
N ALA A 17 7.65 -23.77 1.32
CA ALA A 17 6.99 -22.48 1.26
C ALA A 17 7.71 -21.49 0.34
N SER A 18 8.62 -21.99 -0.51
CA SER A 18 9.44 -21.19 -1.43
C SER A 18 10.11 -19.99 -0.77
N MET A 19 10.55 -20.14 0.48
CA MET A 19 11.24 -19.10 1.25
C MET A 19 12.61 -19.57 1.72
N HIS A 20 13.51 -18.62 1.95
CA HIS A 20 14.83 -18.91 2.49
C HIS A 20 14.73 -19.43 3.94
N ARG A 21 15.63 -20.34 4.34
CA ARG A 21 15.68 -20.92 5.70
C ARG A 21 15.70 -19.85 6.79
N ASN A 22 16.45 -18.76 6.60
CA ASN A 22 16.56 -17.67 7.57
C ASN A 22 15.23 -16.92 7.73
N THR A 23 14.46 -16.78 6.65
CA THR A 23 13.13 -16.16 6.66
C THR A 23 12.16 -17.01 7.48
N GLY A 24 12.11 -18.32 7.22
CA GLY A 24 11.30 -19.25 8.01
C GLY A 24 11.72 -19.30 9.49
N ALA A 25 13.04 -19.26 9.77
CA ALA A 25 13.56 -19.19 11.13
C ALA A 25 13.16 -17.89 11.85
N THR A 26 13.21 -16.76 11.15
CA THR A 26 12.84 -15.43 11.67
C THR A 26 11.36 -15.38 12.04
N TYR A 27 10.47 -15.77 11.12
CA TYR A 27 9.03 -15.78 11.37
C TYR A 27 8.63 -16.78 12.46
N ARG A 28 9.30 -17.94 12.53
CA ARG A 28 9.10 -18.89 13.62
C ARG A 28 9.51 -18.30 14.98
N ARG A 29 10.66 -17.61 15.05
CA ARG A 29 11.12 -16.95 16.28
C ARG A 29 10.16 -15.85 16.71
N LEU A 30 9.69 -15.05 15.77
CA LEU A 30 8.77 -13.94 16.02
C LEU A 30 7.33 -14.40 16.30
N ARG A 31 6.99 -15.66 15.98
CA ARG A 31 5.61 -16.19 16.02
C ARG A 31 4.62 -15.31 15.26
N LYS A 32 5.09 -14.67 14.18
CA LYS A 32 4.34 -13.75 13.34
C LYS A 32 4.52 -14.10 11.87
N LEU A 33 3.46 -13.94 11.10
CA LEU A 33 3.43 -14.08 9.64
C LEU A 33 4.03 -12.84 8.96
N PRO A 34 4.43 -12.95 7.68
CA PRO A 34 4.88 -11.79 6.90
C PRO A 34 3.88 -10.62 6.92
N SER A 35 2.59 -10.92 6.83
CA SER A 35 1.50 -9.95 6.86
C SER A 35 1.36 -9.22 8.20
N GLU A 36 1.75 -9.86 9.31
CA GLU A 36 1.72 -9.26 10.65
C GLU A 36 2.97 -8.42 10.96
N LEU A 37 4.01 -8.53 10.13
CA LEU A 37 5.24 -7.76 10.22
C LEU A 37 5.27 -6.58 9.23
N GLY A 38 4.42 -6.61 8.21
CA GLY A 38 4.26 -5.52 7.26
C GLY A 38 3.75 -4.26 7.95
N GLN A 39 4.52 -3.17 7.88
CA GLN A 39 4.04 -1.86 8.31
C GLN A 39 3.16 -1.25 7.21
N PRO A 40 2.08 -0.53 7.57
CA PRO A 40 1.26 0.17 6.58
C PRO A 40 2.13 1.20 5.87
N ARG A 41 2.15 1.14 4.53
CA ARG A 41 2.88 2.10 3.72
C ARG A 41 2.05 3.37 3.58
N THR A 42 2.56 4.50 4.05
CA THR A 42 1.98 5.81 3.76
C THR A 42 2.44 6.27 2.37
N TRP A 43 1.51 6.38 1.43
CA TRP A 43 1.79 7.03 0.16
C TRP A 43 1.69 8.54 0.33
N ARG A 44 2.71 9.29 -0.11
CA ARG A 44 2.66 10.75 -0.14
C ARG A 44 2.00 11.17 -1.45
N THR A 45 0.77 11.68 -1.38
CA THR A 45 0.17 12.38 -2.50
C THR A 45 0.92 13.71 -2.66
N ARG A 46 1.38 14.03 -3.87
CA ARG A 46 1.91 15.37 -4.18
C ARG A 46 0.78 16.39 -4.00
N GLU A 47 1.13 17.61 -3.64
CA GLU A 47 0.18 18.72 -3.68
C GLU A 47 -0.33 18.89 -5.12
N ASP A 48 -1.62 19.21 -5.24
CA ASP A 48 -2.24 19.46 -6.54
C ASP A 48 -1.70 20.77 -7.13
N LEU A 49 -0.95 20.65 -8.23
CA LEU A 49 -0.33 21.78 -8.93
C LEU A 49 -1.36 22.66 -9.66
N PHE A 50 -2.59 22.19 -9.88
CA PHE A 50 -3.59 22.85 -10.71
C PHE A 50 -4.72 23.53 -9.92
N VAL A 51 -4.62 23.59 -8.60
CA VAL A 51 -5.62 24.27 -7.74
C VAL A 51 -5.87 25.70 -8.21
N ALA A 52 -4.81 26.42 -8.59
CA ALA A 52 -4.90 27.79 -9.08
C ALA A 52 -5.62 27.88 -10.44
N ASP A 53 -5.38 26.92 -11.33
CA ASP A 53 -5.93 26.94 -12.69
C ASP A 53 -7.41 26.54 -12.72
N GLY A 54 -7.81 25.58 -11.89
CA GLY A 54 -9.22 25.26 -11.68
C GLY A 54 -10.04 26.47 -11.19
N ALA A 55 -9.47 27.32 -10.33
CA ALA A 55 -10.10 28.54 -9.87
C ALA A 55 -10.26 29.59 -10.99
N LYS A 56 -9.25 29.74 -11.86
CA LYS A 56 -9.31 30.64 -13.04
C LYS A 56 -10.41 30.18 -14.00
N MET A 57 -10.45 28.90 -14.35
CA MET A 57 -11.46 28.33 -15.26
C MET A 57 -12.88 28.50 -14.72
N ARG A 58 -13.11 28.25 -13.43
CA ARG A 58 -14.41 28.46 -12.77
C ARG A 58 -14.88 29.91 -12.82
N ARG A 59 -13.98 30.88 -12.65
CA ARG A 59 -14.33 32.31 -12.74
C ARG A 59 -14.72 32.69 -14.17
N GLY A 60 -13.93 32.26 -15.16
CA GLY A 60 -14.22 32.50 -16.58
C GLY A 60 -15.56 31.91 -17.01
N ARG A 61 -15.86 30.68 -16.61
CA ARG A 61 -17.14 30.02 -16.90
C ARG A 61 -18.33 30.75 -16.25
N ARG A 62 -18.16 31.27 -15.02
CA ARG A 62 -19.22 32.01 -14.32
C ARG A 62 -19.54 33.34 -14.99
N MET A 63 -18.52 34.07 -15.47
CA MET A 63 -18.71 35.32 -16.21
C MET A 63 -19.39 35.11 -17.56
N LEU A 64 -19.06 34.02 -18.26
CA LEU A 64 -19.72 33.67 -19.52
C LEU A 64 -21.21 33.37 -19.29
N GLN A 65 -21.54 32.60 -18.24
CA GLN A 65 -22.95 32.27 -17.92
C GLN A 65 -23.77 33.48 -17.45
N GLN A 66 -23.14 34.47 -16.79
CA GLN A 66 -23.83 35.72 -16.42
C GLN A 66 -24.10 36.60 -17.64
N ARG A 67 -23.16 36.67 -18.59
CA ARG A 67 -23.36 37.40 -19.84
C ARG A 67 -24.48 36.82 -20.70
N VAL A 68 -24.58 35.49 -20.77
CA VAL A 68 -25.66 34.80 -21.50
C VAL A 68 -27.03 34.98 -20.84
N ARG A 69 -27.09 35.28 -19.54
CA ARG A 69 -28.36 35.51 -18.81
C ARG A 69 -28.87 36.96 -18.89
N LEU A 70 -28.00 37.92 -19.21
CA LEU A 70 -28.29 39.35 -19.22
C LEU A 70 -28.47 39.95 -20.63
N GLY A 71 -28.32 39.14 -21.67
CA GLY A 71 -28.67 39.48 -23.06
C GLY A 71 -29.83 38.62 -23.53
#